data_AF-A0A645A467-F1
#
_entry.id   AF-A0A645A467-F1
#
_cell.length_a   1.000
_cell.length_b   1.000
_cell.length_c   1.000
_cell.angle_alpha   90.00
_cell.angle_beta   90.00
_cell.angle_gamma   90.00
#
_symmetry.space_group_name_H-M   'P 1'
#
loop_
_entity.id
_entity.type
_entity.pdbx_description
1 polymer ?
#
loop_
_entity_poly.entity_id
_entity_poly.type
_entity_poly.pdbx_seq_one_letter_code
_entity_poly.pdbx_strand_id
1 'polypeptide(L)'
;MNVMDLTQMKSRKDIKAWAEEINEFKDVVEKFTGNEITAEKLSVAIKLINDKRRALARLYECRKNECLPISGRDALVISQIAFYDDPARFTQMTNKLCDELEERINNNISVVPVGTKRIMLTGTPLAIPNWKIHNIVETSGAAVVCEEMCTGTRYFENLVDESQTTIENQIEALSERYMGINCACFTPNHGRIDDIIRLAKEYKVDGIIDINLKFCSLYDVEGFTVERALKEAGIPVLGIETDYTDSDAEQLRTRIGAFIEMLGM
;
A
#
# COMPACT_ATOMS: atom_id res chain seq x y z
N MET A 1 -3.47 27.48 3.91
CA MET A 1 -4.00 26.10 3.82
C MET A 1 -4.50 25.93 2.40
N ASN A 2 -3.97 24.94 1.66
CA ASN A 2 -4.49 24.60 0.34
C ASN A 2 -5.32 23.32 0.47
N VAL A 3 -6.47 23.26 -0.21
CA VAL A 3 -7.31 22.07 -0.31
C VAL A 3 -7.40 21.74 -1.79
N MET A 4 -7.11 20.49 -2.16
CA MET A 4 -7.32 19.99 -3.51
C MET A 4 -8.60 19.15 -3.52
N ASP A 5 -9.52 19.42 -4.44
CA ASP A 5 -10.80 18.71 -4.53
C ASP A 5 -10.65 17.43 -5.35
N LEU A 6 -10.46 16.30 -4.65
CA LEU A 6 -10.41 15.01 -5.31
C LEU A 6 -11.83 14.56 -5.71
N THR A 7 -12.02 14.33 -7.01
CA THR A 7 -13.26 13.80 -7.56
C THR A 7 -13.65 12.43 -6.98
N GLN A 8 -14.94 12.11 -6.95
CA GLN A 8 -15.47 10.87 -6.36
C GLN A 8 -15.61 9.71 -7.35
N MET A 9 -15.35 9.93 -8.64
CA MET A 9 -15.45 8.92 -9.70
C MET A 9 -14.17 8.93 -10.55
N LYS A 10 -14.02 7.96 -11.45
CA LYS A 10 -12.80 7.79 -12.27
C LYS A 10 -13.04 7.84 -13.77
N SER A 11 -14.10 8.51 -14.21
CA SER A 11 -14.35 8.68 -15.64
C SER A 11 -13.36 9.68 -16.26
N ARG A 12 -13.29 9.76 -17.60
CA ARG A 12 -12.37 10.68 -18.28
C ARG A 12 -12.57 12.15 -17.88
N LYS A 13 -13.81 12.57 -17.56
CA LYS A 13 -14.05 13.95 -17.06
C LYS A 13 -13.46 14.16 -15.66
N ASP A 14 -13.46 13.14 -14.82
CA ASP A 14 -12.97 13.23 -13.44
C ASP A 14 -11.43 13.25 -13.44
N ILE A 15 -10.79 12.46 -14.31
CA ILE A 15 -9.33 12.50 -14.53
C ILE A 15 -8.90 13.90 -15.01
N LYS A 16 -9.67 14.52 -15.90
CA LYS A 16 -9.39 15.89 -16.37
C LYS A 16 -9.56 16.93 -15.25
N ALA A 17 -10.65 16.86 -14.49
CA ALA A 17 -10.86 17.75 -13.35
C ALA A 17 -9.73 17.61 -12.31
N TRP A 18 -9.26 16.38 -12.04
CA TRP A 18 -8.12 16.17 -11.16
C TRP A 18 -6.79 16.72 -11.72
N ALA A 19 -6.61 16.69 -13.05
CA ALA A 19 -5.47 17.34 -13.69
C ALA A 19 -5.52 18.87 -13.56
N GLU A 20 -6.71 19.47 -13.65
CA GLU A 20 -6.92 20.91 -13.40
C GLU A 20 -6.58 21.28 -11.95
N GLU A 21 -7.02 20.50 -10.96
CA GLU A 21 -6.65 20.68 -9.54
C GLU A 21 -5.13 20.58 -9.32
N ILE A 22 -4.44 19.64 -9.98
CA ILE A 22 -2.97 19.54 -9.93
C ILE A 22 -2.32 20.79 -10.52
N ASN A 23 -2.85 21.31 -11.64
CA ASN A 23 -2.33 22.51 -12.28
C ASN A 23 -2.52 23.76 -11.39
N GLU A 24 -3.67 23.92 -10.74
CA GLU A 24 -3.86 25.00 -9.76
C GLU A 24 -2.92 24.87 -8.57
N PHE A 25 -2.71 23.62 -8.10
CA PHE A 25 -1.78 23.37 -7.01
C PHE A 25 -0.31 23.66 -7.39
N LYS A 26 0.09 23.42 -8.65
CA LYS A 26 1.42 23.83 -9.16
C LYS A 26 1.66 25.31 -8.89
N ASP A 27 0.71 26.18 -9.23
CA ASP A 27 0.85 27.63 -9.06
C ASP A 27 0.97 28.03 -7.57
N VAL A 28 0.26 27.31 -6.68
CA VAL A 28 0.39 27.48 -5.23
C VAL A 28 1.81 27.11 -4.76
N VAL A 29 2.37 26.01 -5.26
CA VAL A 29 3.73 25.56 -4.91
C VAL A 29 4.78 26.55 -5.42
N GLU A 30 4.65 27.04 -6.66
CA GLU A 30 5.57 28.02 -7.23
C GLU A 30 5.55 29.33 -6.43
N LYS A 31 4.35 29.84 -6.08
CA LYS A 31 4.20 31.03 -5.26
C LYS A 31 4.80 30.87 -3.86
N PHE A 32 4.60 29.71 -3.25
CA PHE A 32 5.10 29.44 -1.90
C PHE A 32 6.62 29.30 -1.86
N THR A 33 7.20 28.61 -2.84
CA THR A 33 8.64 28.31 -2.88
C THR A 33 9.46 29.40 -3.58
N GLY A 34 8.83 30.24 -4.39
CA GLY A 34 9.51 31.19 -5.28
C GLY A 34 10.22 30.54 -6.47
N ASN A 35 9.98 29.25 -6.72
CA ASN A 35 10.63 28.49 -7.79
C ASN A 35 9.62 28.07 -8.86
N GLU A 36 9.91 28.38 -10.12
CA GLU A 36 9.14 27.90 -11.26
C GLU A 36 9.36 26.39 -11.50
N ILE A 37 8.26 25.68 -11.73
CA ILE A 37 8.17 24.27 -12.11
C ILE A 37 8.16 24.20 -13.64
N THR A 38 9.32 23.88 -14.21
CA THR A 38 9.47 23.64 -15.66
C THR A 38 9.32 22.16 -15.98
N ALA A 39 9.07 21.83 -17.26
CA ALA A 39 8.89 20.46 -17.72
C ALA A 39 10.11 19.58 -17.37
N GLU A 40 11.33 20.13 -17.46
CA GLU A 40 12.56 19.42 -17.16
C GLU A 40 12.68 19.11 -15.67
N LYS A 41 12.39 20.10 -14.80
CA LYS A 41 12.41 19.90 -13.34
C LYS A 41 11.37 18.89 -12.92
N LEU A 42 10.18 18.94 -13.52
CA LEU A 42 9.10 18.01 -13.22
C LEU A 42 9.41 16.59 -13.72
N SER A 43 10.03 16.42 -14.90
CA SER A 43 10.54 15.12 -15.36
C SER A 43 11.52 14.50 -14.35
N VAL A 44 12.48 15.28 -13.85
CA VAL A 44 13.46 14.80 -12.86
C VAL A 44 12.76 14.37 -11.57
N ALA A 45 11.80 15.16 -11.08
CA ALA A 45 11.03 14.82 -9.89
C ALA A 45 10.14 13.58 -10.07
N ILE A 46 9.47 13.44 -11.22
CA ILE A 46 8.66 12.27 -11.57
C ILE A 46 9.52 11.01 -11.52
N LYS A 47 10.68 11.03 -12.18
CA LYS A 47 11.61 9.91 -12.19
C LYS A 47 12.09 9.55 -10.78
N LEU A 48 12.50 10.55 -10.00
CA LEU A 48 12.94 10.35 -8.60
C LEU A 48 11.88 9.63 -7.76
N ILE A 49 10.61 10.05 -7.87
CA ILE A 49 9.52 9.41 -7.10
C ILE A 49 9.16 8.04 -7.67
N ASN A 50 9.19 7.85 -8.99
CA ASN A 50 9.00 6.53 -9.59
C ASN A 50 10.09 5.54 -9.18
N ASP A 51 11.35 5.96 -9.10
CA ASP A 51 12.45 5.10 -8.64
C ASP A 51 12.24 4.66 -7.17
N LYS A 52 11.73 5.57 -6.32
CA LYS A 52 11.29 5.21 -4.96
C LYS A 52 10.19 4.15 -4.97
N ARG A 53 9.18 4.31 -5.83
CA ARG A 53 8.09 3.34 -5.97
C ARG A 53 8.60 1.98 -6.46
N ARG A 54 9.50 1.95 -7.46
CA ARG A 54 10.15 0.73 -7.94
C ARG A 54 10.96 0.02 -6.85
N ALA A 55 11.66 0.77 -6.01
CA ALA A 55 12.41 0.19 -4.89
C ALA A 55 11.47 -0.48 -3.85
N LEU A 56 10.36 0.16 -3.51
CA LEU A 56 9.32 -0.44 -2.66
C LEU A 56 8.69 -1.67 -3.32
N ALA A 57 8.39 -1.61 -4.62
CA ALA A 57 7.88 -2.76 -5.36
C ALA A 57 8.86 -3.94 -5.28
N ARG A 58 10.17 -3.71 -5.52
CA ARG A 58 11.22 -4.73 -5.39
C ARG A 58 11.28 -5.34 -3.99
N LEU A 59 11.17 -4.53 -2.93
CA LEU A 59 11.11 -5.01 -1.55
C LEU A 59 9.90 -5.93 -1.33
N TYR A 60 8.74 -5.56 -1.86
CA TYR A 60 7.52 -6.34 -1.75
C TYR A 60 7.57 -7.63 -2.59
N GLU A 61 8.16 -7.61 -3.79
CA GLU A 61 8.39 -8.80 -4.61
C GLU A 61 9.21 -9.87 -3.86
N CYS A 62 10.19 -9.47 -3.05
CA CYS A 62 10.95 -10.40 -2.21
C CYS A 62 10.03 -11.24 -1.29
N ARG A 63 8.91 -10.67 -0.84
CA ARG A 63 7.95 -11.31 0.06
C ARG A 63 7.00 -12.27 -0.67
N LYS A 64 7.01 -12.38 -2.01
CA LYS A 64 6.27 -13.42 -2.75
C LYS A 64 6.93 -14.80 -2.68
N ASN A 65 8.18 -14.87 -2.24
CA ASN A 65 8.93 -16.12 -2.07
C ASN A 65 8.40 -16.94 -0.88
N GLU A 66 8.53 -18.26 -0.98
CA GLU A 66 8.25 -19.18 0.15
C GLU A 66 9.22 -18.93 1.30
N CYS A 67 10.51 -18.74 0.97
CA CYS A 67 11.51 -18.25 1.89
C CYS A 67 11.26 -16.76 2.13
N LEU A 68 10.71 -16.39 3.29
CA LEU A 68 10.42 -15.01 3.64
C LEU A 68 11.67 -14.35 4.25
N PRO A 69 12.36 -13.42 3.54
CA PRO A 69 13.65 -12.93 4.00
C PRO A 69 13.55 -11.78 5.03
N ILE A 70 12.36 -11.24 5.24
CA ILE A 70 12.04 -10.10 6.11
C ILE A 70 10.67 -10.28 6.75
N SER A 71 10.49 -9.75 7.97
CA SER A 71 9.18 -9.72 8.64
C SER A 71 8.25 -8.72 7.95
N GLY A 72 6.95 -8.92 8.05
CA GLY A 72 5.97 -7.95 7.59
C GLY A 72 6.03 -6.65 8.38
N ARG A 73 6.32 -6.71 9.69
CA ARG A 73 6.50 -5.49 10.49
C ARG A 73 7.66 -4.63 9.99
N ASP A 74 8.81 -5.22 9.72
CA ASP A 74 9.98 -4.47 9.21
C ASP A 74 9.68 -3.89 7.83
N ALA A 75 9.00 -4.65 6.96
CA ALA A 75 8.52 -4.16 5.67
C ALA A 75 7.55 -2.97 5.83
N LEU A 76 6.61 -3.03 6.78
CA LEU A 76 5.70 -1.93 7.08
C LEU A 76 6.47 -0.68 7.54
N VAL A 77 7.47 -0.83 8.41
CA VAL A 77 8.28 0.31 8.88
C VAL A 77 8.93 1.00 7.67
N ILE A 78 9.49 0.25 6.72
CA ILE A 78 10.09 0.82 5.51
C ILE A 78 9.02 1.57 4.68
N SER A 79 7.85 0.97 4.46
CA SER A 79 6.73 1.62 3.78
C SER A 79 6.26 2.90 4.47
N GLN A 80 6.27 2.95 5.81
CA GLN A 80 5.94 4.15 6.58
C GLN A 80 7.01 5.24 6.44
N ILE A 81 8.30 4.87 6.49
CA ILE A 81 9.42 5.81 6.37
C ILE A 81 9.51 6.43 4.96
N ALA A 82 8.95 5.78 3.94
CA ALA A 82 8.85 6.34 2.58
C ALA A 82 8.13 7.70 2.50
N PHE A 83 7.34 8.05 3.52
CA PHE A 83 6.62 9.33 3.64
C PHE A 83 7.41 10.43 4.36
N TYR A 84 8.55 10.10 4.98
CA TYR A 84 9.34 11.04 5.80
C TYR A 84 10.77 11.24 5.29
N ASP A 85 11.36 10.20 4.70
CA ASP A 85 12.75 10.22 4.28
C ASP A 85 12.96 10.97 2.95
N ASP A 86 14.20 11.39 2.71
CA ASP A 86 14.61 11.93 1.42
C ASP A 86 14.42 10.86 0.33
N PRO A 87 13.73 11.15 -0.79
CA PRO A 87 13.43 10.14 -1.80
C PRO A 87 14.66 9.45 -2.40
N ALA A 88 15.78 10.17 -2.59
CA ALA A 88 16.98 9.58 -3.19
C ALA A 88 17.68 8.65 -2.19
N ARG A 89 17.87 9.10 -0.95
CA ARG A 89 18.43 8.28 0.14
C ARG A 89 17.57 7.06 0.40
N PHE A 90 16.26 7.23 0.51
CA PHE A 90 15.31 6.14 0.74
C PHE A 90 15.40 5.09 -0.36
N THR A 91 15.43 5.53 -1.62
CA THR A 91 15.54 4.64 -2.79
C THR A 91 16.86 3.85 -2.75
N GLN A 92 17.97 4.52 -2.45
CA GLN A 92 19.28 3.87 -2.35
C GLN A 92 19.29 2.81 -1.23
N MET A 93 18.83 3.16 -0.04
CA MET A 93 18.86 2.27 1.12
C MET A 93 17.90 1.09 0.98
N THR A 94 16.72 1.33 0.40
CA THR A 94 15.75 0.25 0.11
C THR A 94 16.32 -0.73 -0.91
N ASN A 95 16.97 -0.25 -1.98
CA ASN A 95 17.60 -1.15 -2.95
C ASN A 95 18.74 -1.97 -2.35
N LYS A 96 19.57 -1.35 -1.49
CA LYS A 96 20.63 -2.07 -0.77
C LYS A 96 20.05 -3.17 0.12
N LEU A 97 18.93 -2.89 0.78
CA LEU A 97 18.21 -3.92 1.54
C LEU A 97 17.68 -5.02 0.61
N CYS A 98 17.06 -4.68 -0.52
CA CYS A 98 16.60 -5.68 -1.49
C CYS A 98 17.73 -6.62 -1.95
N ASP A 99 18.94 -6.09 -2.18
CA ASP A 99 20.11 -6.92 -2.52
C ASP A 99 20.40 -7.96 -1.41
N GLU A 100 20.36 -7.55 -0.14
CA GLU A 100 20.51 -8.47 1.01
C GLU A 100 19.35 -9.48 1.09
N LEU A 101 18.11 -9.05 0.87
CA LEU A 101 16.94 -9.94 0.92
C LEU A 101 16.97 -10.99 -0.19
N GLU A 102 17.41 -10.62 -1.39
CA GLU A 102 17.63 -11.55 -2.50
C GLU A 102 18.74 -12.55 -2.19
N GLU A 103 19.83 -12.14 -1.53
CA GLU A 103 20.86 -13.05 -1.03
C GLU A 103 20.30 -14.03 0.03
N ARG A 104 19.48 -13.53 0.97
CA ARG A 104 18.79 -14.38 1.95
C ARG A 104 17.91 -15.42 1.27
N ILE A 105 17.13 -15.03 0.26
CA ILE A 105 16.30 -15.96 -0.54
C ILE A 105 17.17 -17.03 -1.20
N ASN A 106 18.25 -16.63 -1.89
CA ASN A 106 19.15 -17.57 -2.58
C ASN A 106 19.82 -18.56 -1.62
N ASN A 107 20.09 -18.13 -0.39
CA ASN A 107 20.69 -18.95 0.67
C ASN A 107 19.64 -19.69 1.53
N ASN A 108 18.34 -19.62 1.18
CA ASN A 108 17.23 -20.19 1.94
C ASN A 108 17.16 -19.72 3.42
N ILE A 109 17.51 -18.46 3.67
CA ILE A 109 17.43 -17.83 4.99
C ILE A 109 16.06 -17.15 5.12
N SER A 110 15.17 -17.79 5.87
CA SER A 110 13.85 -17.27 6.21
C SER A 110 13.82 -16.73 7.64
N VAL A 111 13.09 -15.64 7.86
CA VAL A 111 12.85 -15.09 9.22
C VAL A 111 11.73 -15.81 9.96
N VAL A 112 10.98 -16.67 9.28
CA VAL A 112 9.94 -17.54 9.85
C VAL A 112 10.12 -19.00 9.44
N PRO A 113 9.63 -19.97 10.22
CA PRO A 113 9.65 -21.38 9.85
C PRO A 113 8.95 -21.69 8.52
N VAL A 114 9.34 -22.79 7.87
CA VAL A 114 8.63 -23.31 6.69
C VAL A 114 7.20 -23.68 7.07
N GLY A 115 6.22 -23.30 6.24
CA GLY A 115 4.81 -23.56 6.47
C GLY A 115 4.10 -22.54 7.38
N THR A 116 4.81 -21.49 7.83
CA THR A 116 4.17 -20.34 8.50
C THR A 116 3.09 -19.74 7.61
N LYS A 117 1.90 -19.53 8.20
CA LYS A 117 0.74 -18.98 7.49
C LYS A 117 0.98 -17.55 7.02
N ARG A 118 0.58 -17.27 5.78
CA ARG A 118 0.85 -16.04 5.06
C ARG A 118 -0.41 -15.17 5.06
N ILE A 119 -0.32 -14.02 5.69
CA ILE A 119 -1.46 -13.11 5.88
C ILE A 119 -1.27 -11.86 5.02
N MET A 120 -2.32 -11.44 4.33
CA MET A 120 -2.38 -10.11 3.74
C MET A 120 -3.29 -9.22 4.58
N LEU A 121 -2.85 -7.98 4.79
CA LEU A 121 -3.69 -6.95 5.38
C LEU A 121 -4.27 -6.09 4.26
N THR A 122 -5.55 -5.76 4.33
CA THR A 122 -6.21 -4.79 3.45
C THR A 122 -6.99 -3.77 4.29
N GLY A 123 -7.36 -2.64 3.70
CA GLY A 123 -8.19 -1.64 4.37
C GLY A 123 -7.47 -0.31 4.56
N THR A 124 -7.61 0.29 5.73
CA THR A 124 -7.09 1.64 6.05
C THR A 124 -5.57 1.68 6.25
N PRO A 125 -4.88 2.80 5.93
CA PRO A 125 -3.43 2.89 6.10
C PRO A 125 -3.01 2.88 7.57
N LEU A 126 -1.90 2.21 7.84
CA LEU A 126 -1.25 2.16 9.16
C LEU A 126 -0.12 3.19 9.20
N ALA A 127 -0.40 4.38 9.71
CA ALA A 127 0.60 5.44 9.89
C ALA A 127 1.55 5.11 11.06
N ILE A 128 2.80 5.59 11.03
CA ILE A 128 3.76 5.41 12.14
C ILE A 128 3.20 6.05 13.44
N PRO A 129 3.30 5.40 14.62
CA PRO A 129 3.90 4.09 14.91
C PRO A 129 2.87 2.94 15.04
N ASN A 130 1.83 2.90 14.21
CA ASN A 130 0.82 1.83 14.28
C ASN A 130 1.37 0.50 13.73
N TRP A 131 1.88 -0.34 14.63
CA TRP A 131 2.38 -1.68 14.34
C TRP A 131 1.58 -2.79 15.04
N LYS A 132 0.46 -2.42 15.68
CA LYS A 132 -0.31 -3.30 16.57
C LYS A 132 -0.73 -4.59 15.87
N ILE A 133 -1.33 -4.49 14.68
CA ILE A 133 -1.84 -5.66 13.96
C ILE A 133 -0.71 -6.56 13.45
N HIS A 134 0.34 -5.99 12.83
CA HIS A 134 1.53 -6.75 12.43
C HIS A 134 2.14 -7.52 13.61
N ASN A 135 2.34 -6.85 14.75
CA ASN A 135 2.85 -7.50 15.96
C ASN A 135 1.96 -8.65 16.42
N ILE A 136 0.63 -8.46 16.45
CA ILE A 136 -0.30 -9.50 16.90
C ILE A 136 -0.30 -10.70 15.94
N VAL A 137 -0.30 -10.47 14.62
CA VAL A 137 -0.25 -11.54 13.61
C VAL A 137 1.05 -12.33 13.74
N GLU A 138 2.19 -11.64 13.81
CA GLU A 138 3.50 -12.30 13.84
C GLU A 138 3.76 -13.02 15.16
N THR A 139 3.33 -12.46 16.29
CA THR A 139 3.43 -13.14 17.59
C THR A 139 2.40 -14.24 17.79
N SER A 140 1.38 -14.33 16.92
CA SER A 140 0.43 -15.45 16.85
C SER A 140 0.87 -16.56 15.88
N GLY A 141 2.09 -16.50 15.34
CA GLY A 141 2.68 -17.60 14.54
C GLY A 141 2.40 -17.55 13.04
N ALA A 142 1.90 -16.42 12.52
CA ALA A 142 1.77 -16.18 11.08
C ALA A 142 2.77 -15.10 10.61
N ALA A 143 2.83 -14.82 9.32
CA ALA A 143 3.65 -13.76 8.74
C ALA A 143 2.78 -12.84 7.89
N VAL A 144 2.91 -11.52 8.06
CA VAL A 144 2.28 -10.58 7.13
C VAL A 144 3.15 -10.48 5.88
N VAL A 145 2.60 -10.80 4.72
CA VAL A 145 3.34 -10.87 3.44
C VAL A 145 2.98 -9.76 2.46
N CYS A 146 1.86 -9.07 2.66
CA CYS A 146 1.40 -7.98 1.80
C CYS A 146 0.48 -7.03 2.57
N GLU A 147 0.51 -5.74 2.21
CA GLU A 147 -0.40 -4.71 2.68
C GLU A 147 -1.09 -4.03 1.49
N GLU A 148 -2.33 -4.40 1.20
CA GLU A 148 -3.21 -3.72 0.23
C GLU A 148 -3.76 -2.43 0.86
N MET A 149 -2.87 -1.46 1.02
CA MET A 149 -3.08 -0.23 1.79
C MET A 149 -2.34 0.97 1.17
N CYS A 150 -2.69 2.20 1.57
CA CYS A 150 -1.94 3.40 1.16
C CYS A 150 -0.55 3.49 1.81
N THR A 151 -0.31 2.81 2.94
CA THR A 151 1.03 2.54 3.48
C THR A 151 1.48 1.13 3.06
N GLY A 152 1.36 0.85 1.77
CA GLY A 152 1.56 -0.46 1.15
C GLY A 152 1.41 -0.36 -0.37
N THR A 153 0.86 -1.39 -1.01
CA THR A 153 0.85 -1.53 -2.48
C THR A 153 0.23 -0.34 -3.21
N ARG A 154 -0.87 0.24 -2.69
CA ARG A 154 -1.54 1.40 -3.31
C ARG A 154 -0.63 2.63 -3.46
N TYR A 155 0.44 2.72 -2.67
CA TYR A 155 1.43 3.79 -2.79
C TYR A 155 2.33 3.67 -4.02
N PHE A 156 2.79 2.45 -4.32
CA PHE A 156 3.91 2.25 -5.24
C PHE A 156 3.58 1.44 -6.50
N GLU A 157 2.44 0.75 -6.54
CA GLU A 157 2.10 -0.16 -7.63
C GLU A 157 1.95 0.54 -8.99
N ASN A 158 1.42 1.77 -9.00
CA ASN A 158 1.28 2.58 -10.21
C ASN A 158 2.41 3.62 -10.33
N LEU A 159 3.04 3.67 -11.51
CA LEU A 159 4.05 4.66 -11.89
C LEU A 159 3.44 5.75 -12.78
N VAL A 160 4.04 6.94 -12.74
CA VAL A 160 3.72 8.02 -13.68
C VAL A 160 4.45 7.75 -14.99
N ASP A 161 3.82 8.04 -16.14
CA ASP A 161 4.49 7.94 -17.44
C ASP A 161 5.63 8.97 -17.54
N GLU A 162 6.87 8.47 -17.64
CA GLU A 162 8.09 9.28 -17.71
C GLU A 162 8.37 9.82 -19.12
N SER A 163 7.62 9.39 -20.14
CA SER A 163 7.85 9.79 -21.53
C SER A 163 7.28 11.17 -21.88
N GLN A 164 6.48 11.76 -21.00
CA GLN A 164 5.85 13.06 -21.22
C GLN A 164 6.84 14.22 -21.05
N THR A 165 6.88 15.13 -22.03
CA THR A 165 7.90 16.20 -22.12
C THR A 165 7.33 17.62 -22.02
N THR A 166 6.02 17.79 -21.90
CA THR A 166 5.37 19.09 -21.65
C THR A 166 4.73 19.11 -20.27
N ILE A 167 4.60 20.29 -19.67
CA ILE A 167 3.98 20.43 -18.34
C ILE A 167 2.55 19.89 -18.36
N GLU A 168 1.78 20.21 -19.39
CA GLU A 168 0.38 19.81 -19.52
C GLU A 168 0.24 18.28 -19.53
N ASN A 169 1.06 17.59 -20.34
CA ASN A 169 1.02 16.13 -20.42
C ASN A 169 1.58 15.45 -19.16
N GLN A 170 2.56 16.06 -18.50
CA GLN A 170 3.10 15.55 -17.23
C GLN A 170 2.06 15.64 -16.12
N ILE A 171 1.29 16.73 -16.07
CA ILE A 171 0.16 16.90 -15.15
C ILE A 171 -0.93 15.86 -15.44
N GLU A 172 -1.24 15.62 -16.72
CA GLU A 172 -2.19 14.56 -17.10
C GLU A 172 -1.69 13.17 -16.67
N ALA A 173 -0.42 12.84 -16.88
CA ALA A 173 0.17 11.58 -16.43
C ALA A 173 0.17 11.42 -14.91
N LEU A 174 0.38 12.51 -14.15
CA LEU A 174 0.25 12.53 -12.69
C LEU A 174 -1.19 12.24 -12.26
N SER A 175 -2.16 12.86 -12.94
CA SER A 175 -3.58 12.62 -12.69
C SER A 175 -3.95 11.16 -12.97
N GLU A 176 -3.56 10.62 -14.13
CA GLU A 176 -3.83 9.23 -14.51
C GLU A 176 -3.25 8.23 -13.51
N ARG A 177 -1.99 8.43 -13.08
CA ARG A 177 -1.37 7.60 -12.04
C ARG A 177 -2.14 7.65 -10.72
N TYR A 178 -2.57 8.84 -10.30
CA TYR A 178 -3.33 9.00 -9.05
C TYR A 178 -4.68 8.31 -9.13
N MET A 179 -5.40 8.47 -10.24
CA MET A 179 -6.71 7.88 -10.48
C MET A 179 -6.66 6.35 -10.63
N GLY A 180 -5.48 5.79 -10.92
CA GLY A 180 -5.21 4.36 -10.79
C GLY A 180 -5.27 3.81 -9.36
N ILE A 181 -5.26 4.63 -8.30
CA ILE A 181 -5.35 4.16 -6.91
C ILE A 181 -6.79 3.77 -6.56
N ASN A 182 -7.03 2.53 -6.16
CA ASN A 182 -8.35 2.03 -5.77
C ASN A 182 -8.68 2.28 -4.28
N CYS A 183 -8.85 3.56 -3.92
CA CYS A 183 -9.30 3.97 -2.59
C CYS A 183 -10.83 3.90 -2.46
N ALA A 184 -11.35 3.55 -1.28
CA ALA A 184 -12.78 3.54 -0.98
C ALA A 184 -13.47 4.92 -1.03
N CYS A 185 -12.72 6.01 -1.26
CA CYS A 185 -13.29 7.32 -1.56
C CYS A 185 -13.92 7.40 -2.96
N PHE A 186 -13.59 6.49 -3.87
CA PHE A 186 -14.13 6.46 -5.22
C PHE A 186 -15.34 5.53 -5.32
N THR A 187 -16.26 5.85 -6.24
CA THR A 187 -17.38 4.97 -6.57
C THR A 187 -17.59 4.85 -8.09
N PRO A 188 -17.82 3.64 -8.63
CA PRO A 188 -17.60 2.35 -7.97
C PRO A 188 -16.10 2.05 -7.78
N ASN A 189 -15.77 1.09 -6.91
CA ASN A 189 -14.38 0.71 -6.59
C ASN A 189 -14.09 -0.79 -6.79
N HIS A 190 -14.67 -1.40 -7.82
CA HIS A 190 -14.47 -2.83 -8.10
C HIS A 190 -13.00 -3.21 -8.32
N GLY A 191 -12.18 -2.29 -8.83
CA GLY A 191 -10.75 -2.51 -9.02
C GLY A 191 -10.00 -2.87 -7.74
N ARG A 192 -10.44 -2.41 -6.56
CA ARG A 192 -9.82 -2.81 -5.28
C ARG A 192 -10.02 -4.31 -5.03
N ILE A 193 -11.22 -4.85 -5.32
CA ILE A 193 -11.50 -6.27 -5.15
C ILE A 193 -10.59 -7.10 -6.07
N ASP A 194 -10.44 -6.66 -7.32
CA ASP A 194 -9.54 -7.29 -8.29
C ASP A 194 -8.09 -7.28 -7.80
N ASP A 195 -7.63 -6.15 -7.24
CA ASP A 195 -6.29 -6.02 -6.66
C ASP A 195 -6.09 -6.96 -5.47
N ILE A 196 -7.04 -7.01 -4.53
CA ILE A 196 -6.96 -7.90 -3.37
C ILE A 196 -6.87 -9.37 -3.81
N ILE A 197 -7.72 -9.81 -4.75
CA ILE A 197 -7.71 -11.20 -5.23
C ILE A 197 -6.40 -11.52 -5.98
N ARG A 198 -5.92 -10.59 -6.80
CA ARG A 198 -4.66 -10.74 -7.52
C ARG A 198 -3.48 -10.82 -6.55
N LEU A 199 -3.37 -9.90 -5.60
CA LEU A 199 -2.31 -9.87 -4.59
C LEU A 199 -2.37 -11.12 -3.70
N ALA A 200 -3.56 -11.61 -3.33
CA ALA A 200 -3.70 -12.86 -2.59
C ALA A 200 -3.05 -14.04 -3.32
N LYS A 201 -3.21 -14.12 -4.65
CA LYS A 201 -2.57 -15.15 -5.48
C LYS A 201 -1.07 -14.95 -5.61
N GLU A 202 -0.64 -13.73 -5.96
CA GLU A 202 0.78 -13.41 -6.17
C GLU A 202 1.64 -13.62 -4.92
N TYR A 203 1.09 -13.31 -3.74
CA TYR A 203 1.76 -13.45 -2.45
C TYR A 203 1.46 -14.77 -1.74
N LYS A 204 0.68 -15.66 -2.37
CA LYS A 204 0.33 -16.99 -1.85
C LYS A 204 -0.26 -16.90 -0.45
N VAL A 205 -1.27 -16.04 -0.32
CA VAL A 205 -1.89 -15.71 0.97
C VAL A 205 -2.79 -16.87 1.41
N ASP A 206 -2.64 -17.28 2.66
CA ASP A 206 -3.53 -18.26 3.32
C ASP A 206 -4.81 -17.60 3.84
N GLY A 207 -4.74 -16.34 4.28
CA GLY A 207 -5.88 -15.60 4.79
C GLY A 207 -5.69 -14.09 4.77
N ILE A 208 -6.80 -13.36 4.71
CA ILE A 208 -6.83 -11.90 4.65
C ILE A 208 -7.40 -11.33 5.95
N ILE A 209 -6.82 -10.25 6.44
CA ILE A 209 -7.41 -9.45 7.51
C ILE A 209 -7.79 -8.09 6.92
N ASP A 210 -9.09 -7.78 6.88
CA ASP A 210 -9.60 -6.47 6.44
C ASP A 210 -9.68 -5.54 7.66
N ILE A 211 -8.86 -4.50 7.64
CA ILE A 211 -8.63 -3.60 8.78
C ILE A 211 -9.28 -2.25 8.51
N ASN A 212 -10.26 -1.93 9.34
CA ASN A 212 -10.89 -0.63 9.39
C ASN A 212 -10.44 0.15 10.62
N LEU A 213 -9.90 1.36 10.43
CA LEU A 213 -9.74 2.29 11.54
C LEU A 213 -11.13 2.78 11.96
N LYS A 214 -11.38 2.80 13.28
CA LYS A 214 -12.66 3.25 13.85
C LYS A 214 -13.13 4.54 13.19
N PHE A 215 -14.40 4.55 12.81
CA PHE A 215 -15.08 5.67 12.16
C PHE A 215 -14.64 5.98 10.71
N CYS A 216 -13.84 5.13 10.08
CA CYS A 216 -13.61 5.22 8.64
C CYS A 216 -14.79 4.59 7.88
N SER A 217 -15.87 5.36 7.71
CA SER A 217 -17.12 4.86 7.10
C SER A 217 -16.97 4.37 5.67
N LEU A 218 -16.01 4.91 4.91
CA LEU A 218 -15.76 4.52 3.52
C LEU A 218 -15.28 3.07 3.41
N TYR A 219 -14.24 2.73 4.17
CA TYR A 219 -13.71 1.36 4.19
C TYR A 219 -14.65 0.40 4.92
N ASP A 220 -15.38 0.86 5.95
CA ASP A 220 -16.40 0.05 6.63
C ASP A 220 -17.52 -0.41 5.67
N VAL A 221 -18.10 0.53 4.91
CA VAL A 221 -19.17 0.24 3.96
C VAL A 221 -18.67 -0.64 2.81
N GLU A 222 -17.49 -0.36 2.27
CA GLU A 222 -16.89 -1.16 1.20
C GLU A 222 -16.48 -2.57 1.68
N GLY A 223 -16.06 -2.70 2.94
CA GLY A 223 -15.64 -3.96 3.57
C GLY A 223 -16.68 -5.06 3.42
N PHE A 224 -17.98 -4.74 3.53
CA PHE A 224 -19.06 -5.71 3.25
C PHE A 224 -18.95 -6.35 1.85
N THR A 225 -18.68 -5.53 0.83
CA THR A 225 -18.57 -6.01 -0.55
C THR A 225 -17.26 -6.76 -0.80
N VAL A 226 -16.17 -6.32 -0.17
CA VAL A 226 -14.86 -6.98 -0.23
C VAL A 226 -14.94 -8.36 0.41
N GLU A 227 -15.42 -8.47 1.65
CA GLU A 227 -15.54 -9.74 2.37
C GLU A 227 -16.41 -10.75 1.63
N ARG A 228 -17.53 -10.29 1.04
CA ARG A 228 -18.39 -11.16 0.23
C ARG A 228 -17.66 -11.69 -1.01
N ALA A 229 -16.97 -10.82 -1.74
CA ALA A 229 -16.22 -11.23 -2.94
C ALA A 229 -15.09 -12.20 -2.60
N LEU A 230 -14.39 -12.00 -1.48
CA LEU A 230 -13.34 -12.91 -1.01
C LEU A 230 -13.91 -14.27 -0.62
N LYS A 231 -15.07 -14.30 0.07
CA LYS A 231 -15.76 -15.54 0.40
C LYS A 231 -16.22 -16.30 -0.86
N GLU A 232 -16.74 -15.60 -1.85
CA GLU A 232 -17.11 -16.18 -3.16
C GLU A 232 -15.87 -16.72 -3.91
N ALA A 233 -14.72 -16.07 -3.76
CA ALA A 233 -13.44 -16.53 -4.29
C ALA A 233 -12.79 -17.66 -3.47
N GLY A 234 -13.40 -18.08 -2.36
CA GLY A 234 -12.87 -19.12 -1.47
C GLY A 234 -11.65 -18.68 -0.64
N ILE A 235 -11.45 -17.37 -0.46
CA ILE A 235 -10.33 -16.81 0.32
C ILE A 235 -10.82 -16.51 1.75
N PRO A 236 -10.23 -17.12 2.79
CA PRO A 236 -10.57 -16.81 4.17
C PRO A 236 -10.30 -15.34 4.52
N VAL A 237 -11.27 -14.69 5.17
CA VAL A 237 -11.17 -13.28 5.56
C VAL A 237 -11.65 -13.06 7.00
N LEU A 238 -10.96 -12.17 7.72
CA LEU A 238 -11.34 -11.69 9.04
C LEU A 238 -11.44 -10.15 9.03
N GLY A 239 -12.65 -9.61 9.22
CA GLY A 239 -12.87 -8.18 9.43
C GLY A 239 -12.50 -7.73 10.84
N ILE A 240 -11.71 -6.66 10.95
CA ILE A 240 -11.29 -6.05 12.22
C ILE A 240 -11.50 -4.54 12.16
N GLU A 241 -12.23 -4.00 13.15
CA GLU A 241 -12.24 -2.57 13.44
C GLU A 241 -11.35 -2.30 14.66
N THR A 242 -10.48 -1.28 14.60
CA THR A 242 -9.58 -0.92 15.71
C THR A 242 -9.14 0.55 15.65
N ASP A 243 -8.45 1.03 16.68
CA ASP A 243 -7.79 2.34 16.71
C ASP A 243 -6.29 2.23 17.07
N TYR A 244 -5.64 3.35 17.35
CA TYR A 244 -4.21 3.40 17.68
C TYR A 244 -3.87 2.99 19.13
N THR A 245 -4.87 2.83 20.00
CA THR A 245 -4.65 2.46 21.40
C THR A 245 -4.48 0.96 21.55
N ASP A 246 -3.81 0.51 22.61
CA ASP A 246 -3.66 -0.93 22.91
C ASP A 246 -4.85 -1.51 23.70
N SER A 247 -5.93 -0.75 23.87
CA SER A 247 -7.07 -1.14 24.72
C SER A 247 -7.78 -2.41 24.26
N ASP A 248 -7.73 -2.72 22.97
CA ASP A 248 -8.34 -3.90 22.35
C ASP A 248 -7.32 -4.98 21.98
N ALA A 249 -6.02 -4.81 22.29
CA ALA A 249 -4.95 -5.67 21.79
C ALA A 249 -5.13 -7.15 22.16
N GLU A 250 -5.57 -7.46 23.38
CA GLU A 250 -5.77 -8.85 23.83
C GLU A 250 -7.02 -9.51 23.22
N GLN A 251 -8.07 -8.72 22.98
CA GLN A 251 -9.23 -9.18 22.22
C GLN A 251 -8.84 -9.50 20.77
N LEU A 252 -8.07 -8.62 20.15
CA LEU A 252 -7.55 -8.81 18.80
C LEU A 252 -6.62 -10.03 18.72
N ARG A 253 -5.75 -10.23 19.71
CA ARG A 253 -4.88 -11.41 19.81
C ARG A 253 -5.66 -12.71 19.82
N THR A 254 -6.74 -12.76 20.60
CA THR A 254 -7.60 -13.95 20.66
C THR A 254 -8.29 -14.21 19.30
N ARG A 255 -8.86 -13.18 18.67
CA ARG A 255 -9.55 -13.30 17.38
C ARG A 255 -8.60 -13.69 16.24
N ILE A 256 -7.44 -13.03 16.17
CA ILE A 256 -6.42 -13.29 15.15
C ILE A 256 -5.79 -14.67 15.35
N GLY A 257 -5.50 -15.07 16.59
CA GLY A 257 -4.99 -16.40 16.91
C GLY A 257 -5.96 -17.49 16.45
N ALA A 258 -7.24 -17.38 16.79
CA ALA A 258 -8.27 -18.33 16.35
C ALA A 258 -8.42 -18.37 14.81
N PHE A 259 -8.28 -17.23 14.14
CA PHE A 259 -8.29 -17.19 12.68
C PHE A 259 -7.08 -17.91 12.08
N ILE A 260 -5.86 -17.67 12.59
CA ILE A 260 -4.64 -18.34 12.14
C ILE A 260 -4.73 -19.86 12.38
N GLU A 261 -5.22 -20.29 13.54
CA GLU A 261 -5.46 -21.71 13.83
C GLU A 261 -6.42 -22.34 12.81
N MET A 262 -7.50 -21.63 12.45
CA MET A 262 -8.46 -22.07 11.44
C MET A 262 -7.83 -22.27 10.05
N LEU A 263 -6.85 -21.44 9.66
CA LEU A 263 -6.12 -21.61 8.39
C LEU A 263 -5.22 -22.85 8.37
N GLY A 264 -4.86 -23.38 9.54
CA GLY A 264 -4.02 -24.57 9.70
C GLY A 264 -4.78 -25.90 9.70
N MET A 265 -6.11 -25.86 9.80
CA MET A 265 -6.99 -27.03 9.70
C MET A 265 -7.23 -27.44 8.25
#